data_AF-A0A844TRS5-F1
#
_entry.id   AF-A0A844TRS5-F1
#
_cell.length_a   1.000
_cell.length_b   1.000
_cell.length_c   1.000
_cell.angle_alpha   90.00
_cell.angle_beta   90.00
_cell.angle_gamma   90.00
#
_symmetry.space_group_name_H-M   'P 1'
#
loop_
_entity.id
_entity.type
_entity.pdbx_description
1 polymer ?
#
loop_
_entity_poly.entity_id
_entity_poly.type
_entity_poly.pdbx_seq_one_letter_code
_entity_poly.pdbx_strand_id
1 'polypeptide(L)' 'MFNTKRSMTEIFYVLAFAAGMLGLVGWCINIAKITQTGFALADWGGLEVARVIGVFFAPLGALLGWF' A
#
# COMPACT_ATOMS: atom_id res chain seq x y z
N MET A 1 1.97 -38.63 -7.25
CA MET A 1 0.92 -38.24 -6.29
C MET A 1 1.31 -36.89 -5.70
N PHE A 2 0.66 -35.79 -6.11
CA PHE A 2 0.95 -34.45 -5.59
C PHE A 2 0.40 -34.34 -4.16
N ASN A 3 1.21 -33.91 -3.21
CA ASN A 3 0.79 -33.67 -1.84
C ASN A 3 0.02 -32.34 -1.78
N THR A 4 -1.31 -32.40 -1.85
CA THR A 4 -2.20 -31.25 -1.99
C THR A 4 -2.08 -30.25 -0.84
N LYS A 5 -1.78 -30.71 0.39
CA LYS A 5 -1.59 -29.83 1.55
C LYS A 5 -0.35 -28.95 1.39
N ARG A 6 0.75 -29.52 0.90
CA ARG A 6 1.98 -28.77 0.60
C ARG A 6 1.72 -27.71 -0.47
N SER A 7 1.00 -28.05 -1.55
CA SER A 7 0.68 -27.12 -2.64
C SER A 7 -0.11 -25.88 -2.18
N MET A 8 -1.13 -26.06 -1.35
CA MET A 8 -1.95 -24.96 -0.83
C MET A 8 -1.14 -23.98 0.04
N THR A 9 -0.22 -24.50 0.84
CA THR A 9 0.68 -23.70 1.68
C THR A 9 1.63 -22.85 0.84
N GLU A 10 2.22 -23.41 -0.22
CA GLU A 10 3.08 -22.64 -1.15
C GLU A 10 2.30 -21.51 -1.86
N ILE A 11 1.08 -21.80 -2.33
CA ILE A 11 0.21 -20.79 -2.96
C ILE A 11 -0.07 -19.65 -1.98
N PHE A 12 -0.40 -19.97 -0.72
CA PHE A 12 -0.63 -18.95 0.31
C PHE A 12 0.61 -18.07 0.51
N TYR A 13 1.81 -18.65 0.62
CA TYR A 13 3.04 -17.88 0.80
C TYR A 13 3.35 -16.98 -0.40
N VAL A 14 3.15 -17.46 -1.61
CA VAL A 14 3.34 -16.65 -2.83
C VAL A 14 2.36 -15.47 -2.84
N LEU A 15 1.09 -15.70 -2.51
CA LEU A 15 0.08 -14.64 -2.45
C LEU A 15 0.36 -13.63 -1.33
N ALA A 16 0.77 -14.09 -0.15
CA ALA A 16 1.14 -13.23 0.97
C ALA A 16 2.35 -12.36 0.62
N PHE A 17 3.36 -12.94 -0.04
CA PHE A 17 4.53 -12.21 -0.52
C PHE A 17 4.14 -11.16 -1.57
N ALA A 18 3.33 -11.53 -2.57
CA ALA A 18 2.86 -10.61 -3.59
C ALA A 18 2.04 -9.45 -3.00
N ALA A 19 1.14 -9.74 -2.05
CA ALA A 19 0.37 -8.72 -1.35
C ALA A 19 1.27 -7.78 -0.53
N GLY A 20 2.30 -8.32 0.14
CA GLY A 20 3.30 -7.53 0.84
C GLY A 20 4.06 -6.57 -0.09
N MET A 21 4.47 -7.05 -1.27
CA MET A 21 5.15 -6.22 -2.27
C MET A 21 4.24 -5.12 -2.83
N LEU A 22 2.99 -5.45 -3.15
CA LEU A 22 1.99 -4.45 -3.59
C LEU A 22 1.70 -3.42 -2.49
N GLY A 23 1.67 -3.86 -1.23
CA GLY A 23 1.54 -2.96 -0.09
C GLY A 23 2.70 -1.98 0.01
N LEU A 24 3.93 -2.48 -0.11
CA LEU A 24 5.13 -1.64 -0.10
C LEU A 24 5.16 -0.64 -1.27
N VAL A 25 4.85 -1.10 -2.47
CA VAL A 25 4.78 -0.25 -3.68
C VAL A 25 3.70 0.83 -3.50
N GLY A 26 2.51 0.45 -3.04
CA GLY A 26 1.43 1.41 -2.75
C GLY A 26 1.87 2.45 -1.73
N TRP A 27 2.56 2.05 -0.67
CA TRP A 27 3.00 2.98 0.37
C TRP A 27 4.04 3.98 -0.18
N CYS A 28 4.98 3.54 -1.01
CA CYS A 28 5.91 4.43 -1.71
C CYS A 28 5.19 5.40 -2.66
N ILE A 29 4.18 4.93 -3.40
CA ILE A 29 3.37 5.79 -4.28
C ILE A 29 2.62 6.86 -3.45
N ASN A 30 2.09 6.50 -2.28
CA ASN A 30 1.44 7.45 -1.38
C ASN A 30 2.38 8.61 -0.99
N ILE A 31 3.62 8.29 -0.62
CA ILE A 31 4.65 9.31 -0.31
C ILE A 31 4.93 10.18 -1.53
N ALA A 32 5.12 9.57 -2.72
CA ALA A 32 5.35 10.31 -3.94
C ALA A 32 4.19 11.28 -4.26
N LYS A 33 2.95 10.84 -4.10
CA LYS A 33 1.76 11.69 -4.31
C LYS A 33 1.75 12.90 -3.37
N ILE A 34 2.09 12.73 -2.09
CA ILE A 34 2.20 13.86 -1.14
C ILE A 34 3.22 14.89 -1.66
N THR A 35 4.38 14.43 -2.14
CA THR A 35 5.43 15.35 -2.63
C THR A 35 5.04 16.09 -3.92
N GLN A 36 4.08 15.57 -4.69
CA GLN A 36 3.63 16.13 -5.96
C GLN A 36 2.39 17.03 -5.83
N THR A 37 1.63 16.93 -4.73
CA THR A 37 0.35 17.66 -4.57
C THR A 37 0.55 19.15 -4.21
N GLY A 38 1.77 19.56 -3.87
CA GLY A 38 2.07 20.93 -3.44
C GLY A 38 1.62 21.19 -1.99
N PHE A 39 2.31 22.08 -1.28
CA PHE A 39 2.08 22.35 0.16
C PHE A 39 1.07 23.47 0.44
N ALA A 40 0.34 23.95 -0.58
CA ALA A 40 -0.68 24.95 -0.37
C ALA A 40 -1.90 24.31 0.32
N LEU A 41 -2.04 24.54 1.63
CA LEU A 41 -3.12 23.96 2.44
C LEU A 41 -4.53 24.27 1.92
N ALA A 42 -4.70 25.36 1.17
CA ALA A 42 -5.99 25.73 0.57
C ALA A 42 -6.47 24.72 -0.49
N ASP A 43 -5.55 23.96 -1.09
CA ASP A 43 -5.84 22.97 -2.13
C ASP A 43 -5.93 21.54 -1.57
N TRP A 44 -5.75 21.37 -0.25
CA TRP A 44 -5.75 20.05 0.40
C TRP A 44 -7.18 19.63 0.75
N GLY A 45 -7.58 18.47 0.22
CA GLY A 45 -8.79 17.78 0.61
C GLY A 45 -8.57 16.78 1.74
N GLY A 46 -9.62 16.03 2.07
CA GLY A 46 -9.56 14.95 3.06
C GLY A 46 -8.63 13.80 2.64
N LEU A 47 -8.40 13.61 1.34
CA LEU A 47 -7.53 12.57 0.82
C LEU A 47 -6.07 12.87 1.13
N GLU A 48 -5.61 14.10 0.92
CA GLU A 48 -4.24 14.54 1.19
C GLU A 48 -3.90 14.42 2.69
N VAL A 49 -4.84 14.80 3.56
CA VAL A 49 -4.71 14.61 5.01
C VAL A 49 -4.58 13.13 5.36
N ALA A 50 -5.43 12.28 4.76
CA ALA A 50 -5.37 10.84 4.97
C ALA A 50 -4.03 10.25 4.47
N ARG A 51 -3.49 10.75 3.34
CA ARG A 51 -2.20 10.31 2.79
C ARG A 51 -1.05 10.60 3.77
N VAL A 52 -1.05 11.76 4.42
CA VAL A 52 -0.05 12.12 5.44
C VAL A 52 -0.12 11.18 6.64
N ILE A 53 -1.33 10.87 7.13
CA ILE A 53 -1.51 9.87 8.21
C ILE A 53 -1.02 8.49 7.75
N GLY A 54 -1.30 8.13 6.49
CA GLY A 54 -0.86 6.89 5.85
C GLY A 54 0.66 6.70 5.79
N VAL A 55 1.46 7.76 5.93
CA VAL A 55 2.93 7.62 6.05
C VAL A 55 3.30 6.90 7.34
N PHE A 56 2.63 7.22 8.46
CA PHE A 56 2.88 6.60 9.76
C PHE A 56 2.15 5.27 9.93
N PHE A 57 1.00 5.11 9.27
CA PHE A 57 0.23 3.87 9.24
C PHE A 57 0.42 3.17 7.89
N ALA A 58 1.51 2.40 7.76
CA ALA A 58 1.90 1.77 6.49
C ALA A 58 0.79 0.99 5.76
N PRO A 59 -0.10 0.22 6.43
CA PRO A 59 -1.22 -0.44 5.75
C PRO A 59 -2.24 0.55 5.15
N LEU A 60 -2.50 1.66 5.84
CA LEU A 60 -3.37 2.72 5.34
C LEU A 60 -2.71 3.45 4.17
N GLY A 61 -1.45 3.85 4.30
CA GLY A 61 -0.70 4.50 3.21
C GLY A 61 -0.55 3.61 1.98
N ALA A 62 -0.38 2.30 2.19
CA ALA A 62 -0.37 1.31 1.11
C ALA A 62 -1.65 1.36 0.27
N LEU A 63 -2.82 1.40 0.92
CA LEU A 63 -4.11 1.51 0.23
C LEU A 63 -4.26 2.87 -0.46
N LEU A 64 -3.95 3.95 0.26
CA LEU A 64 -4.11 5.32 -0.23
C LEU A 64 -3.18 5.66 -1.40
N GLY A 65 -2.04 4.98 -1.55
CA GLY A 65 -1.17 5.17 -2.71
C GLY A 65 -1.80 4.75 -4.03
N TRP A 66 -2.75 3.81 -4.01
CA TRP A 66 -3.47 3.36 -5.20
C TRP A 66 -4.63 4.30 -5.61
N PHE A 67 -5.01 5.24 -4.75
CA PHE A 67 -6.04 6.26 -5.00
C PHE A 67 -5.39 7.63 -5.19
#